data_AF-A0A447PAU5-F1
#
_entry.id   AF-A0A447PAU5-F1
#
_cell.length_a   1.000
_cell.length_b   1.000
_cell.length_c   1.000
_cell.angle_alpha   90.00
_cell.angle_beta   90.00
_cell.angle_gamma   90.00
#
_symmetry.space_group_name_H-M   'P 1'
#
loop_
_entity.id
_entity.type
_entity.pdbx_description
1 polymer ?
#
loop_
_entity_poly.entity_id
_entity_poly.type
_entity_poly.pdbx_seq_one_letter_code
_entity_poly.pdbx_strand_id
1 'polypeptide(L)'
;MTLWSLPLPWIAIEAGWFMTEFGRQPWAIQDILPTWYAHSALTPGQLAFSMGLILGLYTLFLIAEVYLMQKYARLGPSAMQHQQQAQQQG
;
A
#
# COMPACT_ATOMS: atom_id res chain seq x y z
N MET A 1 -6.88 19.02 -16.35
CA MET A 1 -5.42 19.03 -16.08
C MET A 1 -5.10 18.36 -14.74
N THR A 2 -5.74 18.75 -13.63
CA THR A 2 -5.51 18.18 -12.28
C THR A 2 -5.94 16.73 -12.07
N LEU A 3 -6.90 16.21 -12.84
CA LEU A 3 -7.35 14.82 -12.70
C LEU A 3 -6.25 13.81 -13.10
N TRP A 4 -5.37 14.18 -14.02
CA TRP A 4 -4.26 13.34 -14.49
C TRP A 4 -3.06 13.37 -13.55
N SER A 5 -2.99 14.34 -12.62
CA SER A 5 -1.96 14.41 -11.59
C SER A 5 -2.32 13.66 -10.31
N LEU A 6 -3.48 12.99 -10.24
CA LEU A 6 -3.86 12.18 -9.09
C LEU A 6 -2.84 11.08 -8.71
N PRO A 7 -2.19 10.36 -9.64
CA PRO A 7 -1.20 9.34 -9.26
C PRO A 7 0.21 9.90 -8.98
N LEU A 8 0.49 11.16 -9.33
CA LEU A 8 1.83 11.75 -9.21
C LEU A 8 2.35 11.78 -7.76
N PRO A 9 1.56 12.19 -6.76
CA PRO A 9 2.01 12.20 -5.36
C PRO A 9 2.44 10.82 -4.87
N TRP A 10 1.71 9.75 -5.24
CA TRP A 10 2.08 8.38 -4.88
C TRP A 10 3.44 8.00 -5.44
N ILE A 11 3.66 8.21 -6.74
CA ILE A 11 4.93 7.86 -7.39
C ILE A 11 6.09 8.65 -6.77
N ALA A 12 5.90 9.95 -6.49
CA ALA A 12 6.94 10.79 -5.91
C ALA A 12 7.34 10.33 -4.50
N ILE A 13 6.37 9.92 -3.67
CA ILE A 13 6.63 9.42 -2.32
C ILE A 13 7.39 8.10 -2.36
N GLU A 14 6.92 7.13 -3.16
CA GLU A 14 7.59 5.83 -3.31
C GLU A 14 9.02 5.97 -3.85
N ALA A 15 9.23 6.85 -4.83
CA ALA A 15 10.56 7.14 -5.37
C ALA A 15 11.49 7.81 -4.34
N GLY A 16 10.96 8.71 -3.51
CA GLY A 16 11.72 9.36 -2.43
C GLY A 16 12.17 8.36 -1.36
N TRP A 17 11.29 7.45 -0.96
CA TRP A 17 11.63 6.34 -0.07
C TRP A 17 12.66 5.40 -0.69
N PHE A 18 12.47 5.01 -1.94
CA PHE A 18 13.42 4.15 -2.65
C PHE A 18 14.82 4.77 -2.70
N MET A 19 14.94 6.05 -3.07
CA MET A 19 16.22 6.75 -3.11
C MET A 19 16.92 6.76 -1.74
N THR A 20 16.15 7.04 -0.67
CA THR A 20 16.68 7.14 0.70
C THR A 20 17.11 5.77 1.24
N GLU A 21 16.32 4.74 0.98
CA GLU A 21 16.53 3.40 1.51
C GLU A 21 17.62 2.65 0.75
N PHE A 22 17.59 2.74 -0.58
CA PHE A 22 18.60 2.12 -1.44
C PHE A 22 19.96 2.82 -1.30
N GLY A 23 19.97 4.15 -1.10
CA GLY A 23 21.20 4.91 -0.85
C GLY A 23 21.93 4.51 0.43
N ARG A 24 21.25 3.84 1.38
CA ARG A 24 21.86 3.35 2.61
C ARG A 24 22.51 1.98 2.46
N GLN A 25 22.26 1.25 1.37
CA GLN A 25 22.97 0.01 1.05
C GLN A 25 24.47 0.32 0.87
N PRO A 26 25.40 -0.45 1.45
CA PRO A 26 25.26 -1.81 2.00
C PRO A 26 24.90 -1.91 3.51
N TRP A 27 24.51 -0.81 4.15
CA TRP A 27 24.35 -0.74 5.60
C TRP A 27 22.88 -0.83 6.03
N ALA A 28 22.59 -1.71 6.98
CA ALA A 28 21.31 -1.69 7.69
C ALA A 28 21.32 -0.57 8.74
N ILE A 29 22.41 -0.47 9.49
CA ILE A 29 22.76 0.64 10.37
C ILE A 29 24.11 1.18 9.89
N GLN A 30 24.15 2.47 9.56
CA GLN A 30 25.33 3.12 9.00
C GLN A 30 26.58 2.80 9.82
N ASP A 31 27.61 2.27 9.16
CA ASP A 31 28.94 1.92 9.71
C ASP A 31 28.96 0.93 10.89
N ILE A 32 27.81 0.35 11.26
CA ILE A 32 27.69 -0.57 12.41
C ILE A 32 27.28 -1.96 11.93
N LEU A 33 26.20 -2.06 11.14
CA LEU A 33 25.60 -3.34 10.78
C LEU A 33 25.38 -3.42 9.27
N PRO A 34 26.12 -4.29 8.55
CA PRO A 34 25.87 -4.56 7.15
C PRO A 34 24.57 -5.34 6.90
N THR A 35 23.91 -5.10 5.77
CA THR A 35 22.63 -5.73 5.43
C THR A 35 22.70 -7.25 5.25
N TRP A 36 23.84 -7.79 4.79
CA TRP A 36 24.02 -9.24 4.62
C TRP A 36 24.11 -10.02 5.93
N TYR A 37 24.46 -9.36 7.05
CA TYR A 37 24.51 -9.99 8.37
C TYR A 37 23.23 -9.76 9.19
N ALA A 38 22.40 -8.80 8.78
CA ALA A 38 21.19 -8.40 9.48
C ALA A 38 19.96 -9.31 9.21
N HIS A 39 20.11 -10.37 8.41
CA HIS A 39 19.02 -11.27 8.05
C HIS A 39 18.90 -12.47 9.01
N SER A 40 17.67 -12.95 9.22
CA SER A 40 17.39 -14.17 9.99
C SER A 40 17.75 -15.44 9.21
N ALA A 41 18.27 -16.48 9.87
CA ALA A 41 18.58 -17.77 9.23
C ALA A 41 17.31 -18.60 8.94
N LEU A 42 16.58 -18.24 7.88
CA LEU A 42 15.35 -18.92 7.43
C LEU A 42 15.59 -19.76 6.18
N THR A 43 14.80 -20.82 6.01
CA THR A 43 14.83 -21.59 4.76
C THR A 43 14.17 -20.80 3.62
N PRO A 44 14.67 -20.90 2.38
CA PRO A 44 14.07 -20.20 1.23
C PRO A 44 12.58 -20.53 1.02
N GLY A 45 12.16 -21.77 1.36
CA GLY A 45 10.76 -22.19 1.25
C GLY A 45 9.82 -21.46 2.21
N GLN A 46 10.26 -21.23 3.46
CA GLN A 46 9.48 -20.46 4.44
C GLN A 46 9.35 -19.00 4.04
N LEU A 47 10.42 -18.42 3.49
CA LEU A 47 10.42 -17.04 2.99
C LEU A 47 9.49 -16.89 1.78
N ALA A 48 9.58 -17.80 0.79
CA ALA A 48 8.75 -17.75 -0.40
C ALA A 48 7.25 -17.91 -0.06
N PHE A 49 6.92 -18.80 0.88
CA PHE A 49 5.54 -18.99 1.34
C PHE A 49 4.99 -17.73 2.02
N SER A 50 5.73 -17.14 2.97
CA SER A 50 5.27 -15.94 3.67
C SER A 50 5.15 -14.74 2.74
N MET A 51 6.13 -14.52 1.86
CA MET A 51 6.08 -13.47 0.84
C MET A 51 4.89 -13.67 -0.10
N GLY A 52 4.68 -14.88 -0.62
CA GLY A 52 3.56 -15.18 -1.51
C GLY A 52 2.20 -14.95 -0.85
N LEU A 53 2.05 -15.36 0.41
CA LEU A 53 0.82 -15.14 1.19
C LEU A 53 0.55 -13.65 1.42
N ILE A 54 1.56 -12.89 1.86
CA ILE A 54 1.42 -11.44 2.10
C ILE A 54 1.12 -10.71 0.80
N LEU A 55 1.85 -10.98 -0.28
CA LEU A 55 1.63 -10.37 -1.58
C LEU A 55 0.23 -10.69 -2.13
N GLY A 56 -0.22 -11.95 -2.02
CA GLY A 56 -1.54 -12.37 -2.45
C GLY A 56 -2.65 -11.63 -1.71
N LEU A 57 -2.55 -11.56 -0.37
CA LEU A 57 -3.53 -10.85 0.46
C LEU A 57 -3.55 -9.35 0.17
N TYR A 58 -2.38 -8.71 0.06
CA TYR A 58 -2.30 -7.28 -0.24
C TYR A 58 -2.86 -6.95 -1.62
N THR A 59 -2.61 -7.81 -2.61
CA THR A 59 -3.19 -7.65 -3.96
C THR A 59 -4.70 -7.76 -3.93
N LEU A 60 -5.24 -8.74 -3.20
CA LEU A 60 -6.69 -8.91 -3.04
C LEU A 60 -7.34 -7.68 -2.39
N PHE A 61 -6.73 -7.16 -1.31
CA PHE A 61 -7.23 -5.98 -0.62
C PHE A 61 -7.13 -4.72 -1.48
N LEU A 62 -6.04 -4.55 -2.24
CA LEU A 62 -5.89 -3.44 -3.19
C LEU A 62 -7.02 -3.46 -4.23
N ILE A 63 -7.33 -4.62 -4.81
CA ILE A 63 -8.41 -4.75 -5.80
C ILE A 63 -9.76 -4.40 -5.16
N ALA A 64 -10.04 -4.93 -3.96
CA ALA A 64 -11.26 -4.64 -3.24
C ALA A 64 -11.40 -3.15 -2.91
N GLU A 65 -10.32 -2.51 -2.42
CA GLU A 65 -10.30 -1.10 -2.07
C GLU A 65 -10.49 -0.20 -3.28
N VAL A 66 -9.76 -0.43 -4.38
CA VAL A 66 -9.89 0.35 -5.61
C VAL A 66 -11.30 0.18 -6.21
N TYR A 67 -11.84 -1.03 -6.21
CA TYR A 67 -13.22 -1.28 -6.65
C TYR A 67 -14.22 -0.49 -5.81
N LEU A 68 -14.06 -0.51 -4.49
CA LEU A 68 -14.94 0.17 -3.56
C LEU A 68 -14.85 1.70 -3.71
N MET A 69 -13.62 2.22 -3.84
CA MET A 69 -13.34 3.62 -4.05
C MET A 69 -13.95 4.12 -5.37
N GLN A 70 -13.83 3.35 -6.47
CA GLN A 70 -14.48 3.68 -7.74
C GLN A 70 -16.01 3.64 -7.65
N LYS A 71 -16.56 2.62 -6.96
CA LYS A 71 -18.02 2.48 -6.79
C LYS A 71 -18.60 3.67 -6.04
N TYR A 72 -18.04 4.03 -4.88
CA TYR A 72 -18.54 5.14 -4.08
C TYR A 72 -18.20 6.51 -4.66
N ALA A 73 -17.03 6.68 -5.30
CA ALA A 73 -16.70 7.93 -5.98
C ALA A 73 -17.67 8.23 -7.13
N ARG A 74 -18.23 7.21 -7.80
CA ARG A 74 -19.23 7.36 -8.88
C ARG A 74 -20.66 7.52 -8.39
N LEU A 75 -21.01 6.93 -7.24
CA LEU A 75 -22.35 7.04 -6.64
C LEU A 75 -22.67 8.48 -6.20
N GLY A 76 -21.65 9.30 -5.94
CA GLY A 76 -21.84 10.70 -5.57
C GLY A 76 -22.74 10.87 -4.33
N PRO A 77 -23.38 12.04 -4.13
CA PRO A 77 -24.20 12.36 -2.95
C PRO A 77 -25.39 11.41 -2.71
N SER A 78 -25.81 10.67 -3.73
CA SER A 78 -26.92 9.70 -3.70
C SER A 78 -26.74 8.62 -2.63
N ALA A 79 -25.50 8.19 -2.36
CA ALA A 79 -25.21 7.20 -1.33
C ALA A 79 -25.44 7.74 0.10
N MET A 80 -25.23 9.05 0.31
CA MET A 80 -25.42 9.71 1.61
C MET A 80 -26.89 10.02 1.90
N GLN A 81 -27.71 10.29 0.87
CA GLN A 81 -29.14 10.58 1.03
C GLN A 81 -29.93 9.37 1.56
N HIS A 82 -29.59 8.14 1.13
CA HIS A 82 -30.21 6.92 1.65
C HIS A 82 -29.83 6.63 3.12
N GLN A 83 -28.62 7.00 3.57
CA GLN A 83 -28.21 6.88 4.97
C GLN A 83 -28.87 7.94 5.88
N GLN A 84 -29.02 9.17 5.39
CA GLN A 84 -29.70 10.25 6.15
C GLN A 84 -31.20 9.97 6.34
N GLN A 85 -31.89 9.44 5.32
CA GLN A 85 -33.29 9.06 5.43
C GLN A 85 -33.52 7.89 6.38
N ALA A 86 -32.60 6.91 6.44
CA ALA A 86 -32.67 5.80 7.38
C ALA A 86 -32.39 6.21 8.83
N GLN A 87 -31.61 7.28 9.07
CA GLN A 87 -31.35 7.82 10.41
C GLN A 87 -32.45 8.76 10.94
N GLN A 88 -33.29 9.33 10.08
CA GLN A 88 -34.39 10.23 10.48
C GLN A 88 -35.70 9.48 10.80
N GLN A 89 -35.79 8.18 10.52
CA GLN A 89 -36.97 7.34 10.75
C GLN A 89 -36.87 6.46 12.01
N GLY A 90 -35.86 6.69 12.87
CA GLY A 90 -35.67 6.03 14.16
C GLY A 90 -35.85 7.00 15.33
#